data_AF-X1TNI3-F1
#
_entry.id   AF-X1TNI3-F1
#
_cell.length_a   1.000
_cell.length_b   1.000
_cell.length_c   1.000
_cell.angle_alpha   90.00
_cell.angle_beta   90.00
_cell.angle_gamma   90.00
#
_symmetry.space_group_name_H-M   'P 1'
#
loop_
_entity.id
_entity.type
_entity.pdbx_description
1 polymer ?
#
loop_
_entity_poly.entity_id
_entity_poly.type
_entity_poly.pdbx_seq_one_letter_code
_entity_poly.pdbx_strand_id
1 'polypeptide(L)'
;MALYFHGTAGNTGQLYVKVNGSKVLYDGDAGNLARAGWQPWNIELASFGTNLQSVTTLAIGIDDNGVSGTLYFDDIRLYSYSRQFITPALSIKAPAETPLGFLNIQPEFFVFSG
;
A
#
# COMPACT_ATOMS: atom_id res chain seq x y z
N MET A 1 5.87 4.25 6.82
CA MET A 1 6.11 3.27 5.75
C MET A 1 5.22 3.61 4.59
N ALA A 2 5.67 3.37 3.35
CA ALA A 2 4.86 3.50 2.15
C ALA A 2 5.00 2.23 1.31
N LEU A 3 3.94 1.87 0.61
CA LEU A 3 3.94 0.84 -0.43
C LEU A 3 2.87 1.17 -1.46
N TYR A 4 2.98 0.55 -2.64
CA TYR A 4 1.92 0.55 -3.63
C TYR A 4 1.42 -0.87 -3.84
N PHE A 5 0.13 -1.00 -4.12
CA PHE A 5 -0.46 -2.27 -4.52
C PHE A 5 -1.37 -2.10 -5.74
N HIS A 6 -1.48 -3.15 -6.54
CA HIS A 6 -2.36 -3.20 -7.71
C HIS A 6 -3.27 -4.42 -7.61
N GLY A 7 -4.57 -4.17 -7.73
CA GLY A 7 -5.65 -5.15 -7.62
C GLY A 7 -5.94 -5.91 -8.92
N THR A 8 -6.57 -7.07 -8.77
CA THR A 8 -7.18 -7.80 -9.88
C THR A 8 -8.69 -7.90 -9.63
N ALA A 9 -9.50 -7.80 -10.67
CA ALA A 9 -10.96 -7.86 -10.54
C ALA A 9 -11.39 -9.12 -9.79
N GLY A 10 -12.32 -8.96 -8.83
CA GLY A 10 -12.83 -10.06 -8.00
C GLY A 10 -12.08 -10.30 -6.69
N ASN A 11 -10.93 -9.65 -6.46
CA ASN A 11 -10.25 -9.71 -5.17
C ASN A 11 -11.16 -9.17 -4.04
N THR A 12 -11.12 -9.86 -2.90
CA THR A 12 -11.78 -9.48 -1.64
C THR A 12 -10.80 -9.69 -0.48
N GLY A 13 -11.23 -9.43 0.74
CA GLY A 13 -10.43 -9.63 1.95
C GLY A 13 -9.92 -8.33 2.57
N GLN A 14 -9.22 -8.45 3.69
CA GLN A 14 -8.62 -7.33 4.42
C GLN A 14 -7.10 -7.34 4.28
N LEU A 15 -6.56 -6.43 3.47
CA LEU A 15 -5.11 -6.21 3.36
C LEU A 15 -4.54 -5.70 4.68
N TYR A 16 -3.38 -6.22 5.09
CA TYR A 16 -2.65 -5.79 6.27
C TYR A 16 -1.13 -5.78 6.07
N VAL A 17 -0.43 -5.01 6.89
CA VAL A 17 1.00 -5.14 7.15
C VAL A 17 1.22 -5.53 8.61
N LYS A 18 2.15 -6.45 8.87
CA LYS A 18 2.47 -6.93 10.21
C LYS A 18 3.97 -6.79 10.47
N VAL A 19 4.33 -6.13 11.57
CA VAL A 19 5.71 -5.96 12.03
C VAL A 19 5.85 -6.61 13.40
N ASN A 20 6.75 -7.57 13.55
CA ASN A 20 7.00 -8.27 14.82
C ASN A 20 5.70 -8.75 15.51
N GLY A 21 4.75 -9.26 14.73
CA GLY A 21 3.45 -9.72 15.23
C GLY A 21 2.37 -8.63 15.39
N SER A 22 2.73 -7.35 15.39
CA SER A 22 1.76 -6.23 15.47
C SER A 22 1.24 -5.86 14.09
N LYS A 23 -0.09 -5.84 13.92
CA LYS A 23 -0.77 -5.72 12.63
C LYS A 23 -1.40 -4.34 12.46
N VAL A 24 -1.26 -3.76 11.27
CA VAL A 24 -1.97 -2.56 10.82
C VAL A 24 -2.78 -2.92 9.58
N LEU A 25 -4.08 -2.63 9.63
CA LEU A 25 -5.02 -2.91 8.54
C LEU A 25 -4.98 -1.78 7.50
N TYR A 26 -5.22 -2.14 6.24
CA TYR A 26 -5.47 -1.15 5.19
C TYR A 26 -6.71 -0.34 5.54
N ASP A 27 -6.54 0.98 5.53
CA ASP A 27 -7.50 1.99 6.00
C ASP A 27 -8.23 2.70 4.85
N GLY A 28 -7.92 2.35 3.61
CA GLY A 28 -8.63 2.83 2.42
C GLY A 28 -9.88 2.00 2.09
N ASP A 29 -10.51 2.35 0.96
CA ASP A 29 -11.67 1.63 0.44
C ASP A 29 -11.32 0.17 0.11
N ALA A 30 -12.09 -0.80 0.63
CA ALA A 30 -11.84 -2.22 0.41
C ALA A 30 -11.90 -2.62 -1.08
N GLY A 31 -12.70 -1.93 -1.89
CA GLY A 31 -12.80 -2.12 -3.34
C GLY A 31 -11.49 -1.82 -4.08
N ASN A 32 -10.54 -1.11 -3.46
CA ASN A 32 -9.22 -0.87 -4.03
C ASN A 32 -8.44 -2.16 -4.29
N LEU A 33 -8.68 -3.23 -3.53
CA LEU A 33 -8.04 -4.54 -3.75
C LEU A 33 -8.45 -5.17 -5.08
N ALA A 34 -9.62 -4.79 -5.62
CA ALA A 34 -10.14 -5.28 -6.90
C ALA A 34 -9.81 -4.34 -8.09
N ARG A 35 -9.09 -3.24 -7.85
CA ARG A 35 -8.89 -2.19 -8.85
C ARG A 35 -7.62 -2.41 -9.65
N ALA A 36 -7.78 -2.46 -10.98
CA ALA A 36 -6.67 -2.45 -11.93
C ALA A 36 -6.04 -1.04 -12.05
N GLY A 37 -5.28 -0.66 -11.04
CA GLY A 37 -4.49 0.55 -10.98
C GLY A 37 -3.71 0.63 -9.68
N TRP A 38 -2.53 1.25 -9.70
CA TRP A 38 -1.68 1.37 -8.52
C TRP A 38 -2.32 2.24 -7.44
N GLN A 39 -2.48 1.68 -6.24
CA GLN A 39 -3.03 2.32 -5.07
C GLN A 39 -1.90 2.59 -4.06
N PRO A 40 -1.69 3.85 -3.65
CA PRO A 40 -0.73 4.15 -2.59
C PRO A 40 -1.30 3.76 -1.24
N TRP A 41 -0.48 3.15 -0.39
CA TRP A 41 -0.77 2.99 1.02
C TRP A 41 0.41 3.50 1.85
N ASN A 42 0.14 4.49 2.70
CA ASN A 42 1.15 4.94 3.65
C ASN A 42 0.65 4.69 5.07
N ILE A 43 1.53 4.06 5.84
CA ILE A 43 1.29 3.59 7.19
C ILE A 43 2.14 4.43 8.14
N GLU A 44 1.52 5.04 9.14
CA GLU A 44 2.25 5.70 10.22
C GLU A 44 3.03 4.67 11.03
N LEU A 45 4.34 4.85 11.18
CA LEU A 45 5.17 3.86 11.87
C LEU A 45 4.77 3.66 13.33
N ALA A 46 4.32 4.71 13.99
CA ALA A 46 3.83 4.63 15.37
C ALA A 46 2.60 3.72 15.52
N SER A 47 1.80 3.53 14.47
CA SER A 47 0.58 2.70 14.51
C SER A 47 0.85 1.21 14.76
N PHE A 48 2.08 0.74 14.52
CA PHE A 48 2.43 -0.65 14.84
C PHE A 48 2.52 -0.92 16.35
N GLY A 49 2.66 0.11 17.21
CA GLY A 49 2.71 -0.08 18.66
C GLY A 49 3.81 -1.03 19.17
N THR A 50 4.87 -1.23 18.38
CA THR A 50 5.96 -2.19 18.67
C THR A 50 7.32 -1.50 18.66
N ASN A 51 8.35 -2.20 19.14
CA ASN A 51 9.71 -1.68 19.12
C ASN A 51 10.30 -1.71 17.70
N LEU A 52 10.27 -0.57 17.02
CA LEU A 52 10.82 -0.41 15.67
C LEU A 52 12.35 -0.25 15.64
N GLN A 53 13.03 -0.21 16.79
CA GLN A 53 14.49 -0.29 16.85
C GLN A 53 15.01 -1.73 16.64
N SER A 54 14.13 -2.74 16.65
CA SER A 54 14.51 -4.14 16.45
C SER A 54 13.42 -4.88 15.67
N VAL A 55 13.41 -4.71 14.35
CA VAL A 55 12.49 -5.42 13.45
C VAL A 55 13.10 -6.73 13.00
N THR A 56 12.47 -7.86 13.36
CA THR A 56 12.90 -9.20 12.95
C THR A 56 11.99 -9.78 11.87
N THR A 57 10.74 -9.33 11.80
CA THR A 57 9.77 -9.79 10.80
C THR A 57 8.92 -8.65 10.27
N LEU A 58 8.74 -8.63 8.95
CA LEU A 58 7.78 -7.81 8.22
C LEU A 58 6.99 -8.74 7.31
N ALA A 59 5.66 -8.64 7.34
CA ALA A 59 4.78 -9.39 6.46
C ALA A 59 3.71 -8.48 5.87
N ILE A 60 3.40 -8.69 4.60
CA ILE A 60 2.20 -8.16 3.93
C ILE A 60 1.28 -9.35 3.72
N GLY A 61 0.01 -9.22 4.06
CA GLY A 61 -0.93 -10.34 3.95
C GLY A 61 -2.38 -9.90 3.82
N ILE A 62 -3.23 -10.88 3.54
CA ILE A 62 -4.68 -10.73 3.41
C ILE A 62 -5.32 -11.55 4.52
N ASP A 63 -6.18 -10.92 5.33
CA ASP A 63 -7.10 -11.60 6.23
C ASP A 63 -8.42 -11.92 5.51
N ASP A 64 -9.27 -12.69 6.18
CA ASP A 64 -10.54 -13.29 5.74
C ASP A 64 -10.38 -14.70 5.14
N ASN A 65 -11.27 -15.60 5.53
CA ASN A 65 -11.18 -17.03 5.22
C ASN A 65 -11.87 -17.34 3.88
N GLY A 66 -11.23 -18.15 3.03
CA GLY A 66 -11.78 -18.54 1.73
C GLY A 66 -11.59 -17.49 0.63
N VAL A 67 -10.73 -16.48 0.85
CA VAL A 67 -10.41 -15.46 -0.16
C VAL A 67 -9.16 -15.85 -0.93
N SER A 68 -9.18 -15.61 -2.23
CA SER A 68 -8.06 -15.90 -3.13
C SER A 68 -7.97 -14.88 -4.23
N GLY A 69 -6.77 -14.64 -4.73
CA GLY A 69 -6.56 -13.73 -5.84
C GLY A 69 -5.10 -13.35 -6.02
N THR A 70 -4.88 -12.26 -6.74
CA THR A 70 -3.54 -11.76 -7.04
C THR A 70 -3.46 -10.28 -6.74
N LEU A 71 -2.45 -9.90 -5.96
CA LEU A 71 -2.01 -8.52 -5.78
C LEU A 71 -0.56 -8.39 -6.25
N TYR A 72 -0.27 -7.27 -6.88
CA TYR A 72 1.10 -6.85 -7.17
C TYR A 72 1.49 -5.77 -6.18
N PHE A 73 2.73 -5.80 -5.72
CA PHE A 73 3.26 -4.81 -4.80
C PHE A 73 4.53 -4.21 -5.37
N ASP A 74 4.71 -2.91 -5.13
CA ASP A 74 5.92 -2.19 -5.54
C ASP A 74 6.19 -1.03 -4.57
N ASP A 75 7.37 -0.41 -4.70
CA ASP A 75 7.77 0.81 -4.00
C ASP A 75 7.62 0.74 -2.47
N ILE A 76 7.93 -0.44 -1.90
CA ILE A 76 7.93 -0.67 -0.46
C ILE A 76 9.11 0.08 0.16
N ARG A 77 8.82 1.13 0.92
CA ARG A 77 9.82 2.07 1.45
C ARG A 77 9.55 2.45 2.90
N LEU A 78 10.65 2.64 3.64
CA LEU A 78 10.63 3.18 5.00
C LEU A 78 11.10 4.63 4.99
N TYR A 79 10.37 5.48 5.69
CA TYR A 79 10.72 6.89 5.89
C TYR A 79 10.77 7.17 7.39
N SER A 80 11.81 7.89 7.84
CA SER A 80 11.99 8.32 9.22
C SER A 80 11.06 9.46 9.64
N TYR A 81 10.38 10.07 8.67
CA TYR A 81 9.45 11.18 8.87
C TYR A 81 8.01 10.71 8.66
N SER A 82 7.08 11.31 9.40
CA SER A 82 5.65 11.13 9.19
C SER A 82 5.21 11.74 7.85
N ARG A 83 4.13 11.18 7.29
CA ARG A 83 3.55 11.74 6.07
C ARG A 83 3.07 13.17 6.37
N GLN A 84 3.43 14.10 5.50
CA GLN A 84 2.89 15.46 5.54
C GLN A 84 1.70 15.50 4.57
N PHE A 85 0.51 15.81 5.08
CA PHE A 85 -0.63 16.09 4.21
C PHE A 85 -0.52 17.53 3.75
N ILE A 86 -0.24 17.72 2.46
CA ILE A 86 -0.44 19.03 1.84
C ILE A 86 -1.93 19.18 1.56
N THR A 87 -2.57 20.12 2.25
CA THR A 87 -3.89 20.58 1.79
C THR A 87 -3.63 21.54 0.65
N PRO A 88 -4.11 21.27 -0.57
CA PRO A 88 -4.00 22.24 -1.65
C PRO A 88 -4.68 23.54 -1.19
N ALA A 89 -3.92 24.62 -1.06
CA ALA A 89 -4.53 25.94 -1.12
C ALA A 89 -5.05 26.09 -2.55
N LEU A 90 -6.35 26.33 -2.71
CA LEU A 90 -6.98 26.67 -4.00
C LEU A 90 -6.04 27.57 -4.81
N SER A 91 -5.57 27.12 -5.97
CA SER A 91 -4.64 27.90 -6.79
C SER A 91 -5.05 27.87 -8.26
N ILE A 92 -5.24 29.08 -8.79
CA ILE A 92 -5.14 29.52 -10.19
C ILE A 92 -4.56 28.47 -11.16
N LYS A 93 -5.29 28.25 -12.25
CA LYS A 93 -5.07 27.28 -13.33
C LYS A 93 -3.59 27.22 -13.78
N ALA A 94 -2.90 26.13 -13.47
CA ALA A 94 -1.59 25.83 -14.02
C ALA A 94 -1.68 25.46 -15.52
N PRO A 95 -0.65 25.72 -16.34
CA PRO A 95 -0.60 25.26 -17.72
C PRO A 95 -0.52 23.72 -17.79
N ALA A 96 -0.98 23.14 -18.89
CA ALA A 96 -0.94 21.70 -19.10
C ALA A 96 0.51 21.20 -19.19
N GLU A 97 0.87 20.25 -18.32
CA GLU A 97 2.16 19.56 -18.35
C GLU A 97 2.11 18.41 -19.37
N THR A 98 3.16 18.29 -20.18
CA THR A 98 3.39 17.17 -21.11
C THR A 98 3.77 15.90 -20.33
N PRO A 99 3.21 14.71 -20.61
CA PRO A 99 3.52 13.52 -19.81
C PRO A 99 4.98 13.08 -20.03
N LEU A 100 5.75 12.96 -18.95
CA LEU A 100 7.01 12.22 -18.96
C LEU A 100 6.70 10.72 -18.90
N GLY A 101 7.34 9.94 -19.76
CA GLY A 101 7.09 8.50 -19.90
C GLY A 101 7.26 7.73 -18.60
N PHE A 102 6.32 6.84 -18.31
CA PHE A 102 6.38 5.95 -17.15
C PHE A 102 7.45 4.87 -17.39
N LEU A 103 8.43 4.79 -16.48
CA LEU A 103 9.37 3.68 -16.45
C LEU A 103 8.62 2.42 -16.01
N ASN A 104 8.49 1.46 -16.92
CA ASN A 104 7.86 0.17 -16.66
C ASN A 104 8.83 -0.73 -15.87
N ILE A 105 8.79 -0.64 -14.55
CA ILE A 105 9.45 -1.59 -13.66
C ILE A 105 8.55 -2.83 -13.60
N GLN A 106 9.09 -4.02 -13.86
CA GLN A 106 8.34 -5.27 -13.78
C GLN A 106 8.11 -5.59 -12.29
N PRO A 107 6.85 -5.56 -11.78
CA PRO A 107 6.59 -5.85 -10.38
C PRO A 107 6.66 -7.35 -10.12
N GLU A 108 7.07 -7.73 -8.92
CA GLU A 108 6.96 -9.11 -8.44
C GLU A 108 5.49 -9.39 -8.06
N PHE A 109 4.99 -10.59 -8.40
CA PHE A 109 3.60 -10.97 -8.16
C PHE A 109 3.45 -11.75 -6.85
N PHE A 110 2.40 -11.45 -6.10
CA PHE A 110 2.01 -12.23 -4.92
C PHE A 110 0.64 -12.86 -5.17
N VAL A 111 0.61 -14.19 -5.28
CA VAL A 111 -0.63 -14.96 -5.29
C VAL A 111 -0.98 -15.29 -3.85
N PHE A 112 -2.22 -14.99 -3.45
CA PHE A 112 -2.71 -15.33 -2.12
C PHE A 112 -3.84 -16.36 -2.21
N SER A 113 -3.82 -17.29 -1.26
CA SER A 113 -4.87 -18.25 -0.99
C SER A 113 -4.98 -18.38 0.53
N GLY A 114 -6.14 -18.04 1.10
CA GLY A 114 -6.42 -18.11 2.54
C GLY A 114 -7.64 -18.94 2.85
#